data_AF-A0AAC9GGY4-F1
#
_entry.id   AF-A0AAC9GGY4-F1
#
_cell.length_a   1.000
_cell.length_b   1.000
_cell.length_c   1.000
_cell.angle_alpha   90.00
_cell.angle_beta   90.00
_cell.angle_gamma   90.00
#
_symmetry.space_group_name_H-M   'P 1'
#
loop_
_entity.id
_entity.type
_entity.pdbx_description
1 polymer ?
#
loop_
_entity_poly.entity_id
_entity_poly.type
_entity_poly.pdbx_seq_one_letter_code
_entity_poly.pdbx_strand_id
1 'polypeptide(L)'
;MGNTGYKSFGALELYYVDDGSPTGQPTKPNVVTDPDYIAPVLDTTTCAPSIRYYSVEKRLSAKKNNCGSGYSGSTVTLTALANQFVSTISLADANAQADAWLAANVQSHANIAGTCEVTPTGGGGGGCFVEGTLITLPDGTRKTIEELTINELLLSAEIETLKDTNIANELYKWSCECLSENRIISPITKITKQVADKTIIVNNGLLEATPTHLQLIQRNGYWRFIPLGDIAVGDNLYTIDREIITVTTVTANLEKRNIYPMTLNPFHTYFANGILTHNYKEANHNDN
;
A
#
# COMPACT_ATOMS: atom_id res chain seq x y z
N MET A 1 25.26 -26.71 19.22
CA MET A 1 24.93 -26.11 20.53
C MET A 1 26.23 -25.87 21.26
N GLY A 2 26.54 -24.62 21.65
CA GLY A 2 27.73 -24.31 22.44
C GLY A 2 27.48 -24.48 23.94
N ASN A 3 28.53 -24.75 24.72
CA ASN A 3 28.44 -24.89 26.18
C ASN A 3 27.95 -23.58 26.84
N THR A 4 27.29 -23.71 27.99
CA THR A 4 26.81 -22.57 28.81
C THR A 4 27.87 -22.10 29.82
N GLY A 5 28.99 -22.82 29.86
CA GLY A 5 30.05 -22.69 30.85
C GLY A 5 29.72 -23.18 32.26
N TYR A 6 28.57 -23.80 32.45
CA TYR A 6 28.24 -24.48 33.70
C TYR A 6 28.73 -25.92 33.68
N LYS A 7 29.51 -26.29 34.68
CA LYS A 7 29.83 -27.69 34.97
C LYS A 7 28.82 -28.23 35.97
N SER A 8 28.33 -29.43 35.70
CA SER A 8 27.54 -30.21 36.65
C SER A 8 28.36 -31.42 37.08
N PHE A 9 28.16 -31.82 38.33
CA PHE A 9 28.73 -33.05 38.85
C PHE A 9 27.67 -34.15 38.73
N GLY A 10 28.04 -35.31 38.17
CA GLY A 10 27.11 -36.43 38.03
C GLY A 10 26.98 -37.26 39.31
N ALA A 11 28.03 -37.28 40.13
CA ALA A 11 28.07 -38.02 41.38
C ALA A 11 28.84 -37.23 42.45
N LEU A 12 28.54 -37.53 43.71
CA LEU A 12 29.16 -36.98 44.91
C LEU A 12 30.01 -38.08 45.57
N GLU A 13 31.21 -37.71 46.00
CA GLU A 13 32.15 -38.57 46.73
C GLU A 13 32.43 -37.98 48.11
N LEU A 14 32.55 -38.84 49.13
CA LEU A 14 32.72 -38.44 50.52
C LEU A 14 34.21 -38.36 50.90
N TYR A 15 34.60 -37.27 51.55
CA TYR A 15 35.97 -36.97 51.95
C TYR A 15 36.10 -36.70 53.46
N TYR A 16 37.27 -36.97 54.02
CA TYR A 16 37.64 -36.53 55.36
C TYR A 16 38.00 -35.03 55.35
N VAL A 17 37.49 -34.28 56.33
CA VAL A 17 37.62 -32.80 56.38
C VAL A 17 38.97 -32.32 56.90
N ASP A 18 39.72 -33.17 57.59
CA ASP A 18 41.01 -32.88 58.20
C ASP A 18 42.17 -32.97 57.20
N ASP A 19 42.12 -33.92 56.26
CA ASP A 19 43.18 -34.14 55.27
C ASP A 19 42.72 -34.11 53.81
N GLY A 20 41.42 -34.06 53.55
CA GLY A 20 40.86 -34.07 52.19
C GLY A 20 41.05 -35.41 51.47
N SER A 21 41.32 -36.51 52.20
CA SER A 21 41.47 -37.84 51.62
C SER A 21 40.09 -38.49 51.35
N PRO A 22 39.96 -39.27 50.26
CA PRO A 22 38.72 -39.96 49.95
C PRO A 22 38.44 -41.06 50.97
N THR A 23 37.19 -41.15 51.42
CA THR A 23 36.76 -42.16 52.42
C THR A 23 36.71 -43.59 51.87
N GLY A 24 36.82 -43.76 50.55
CA GLY A 24 36.68 -45.05 49.86
C GLY A 24 35.24 -45.57 49.77
N GLN A 25 34.24 -44.78 50.21
CA GLN A 25 32.83 -45.13 50.09
C GLN A 25 32.33 -44.99 48.64
N PRO A 26 31.31 -45.77 48.22
CA PRO A 26 30.70 -45.62 46.90
C PRO A 26 30.17 -44.20 46.68
N THR A 27 30.30 -43.69 45.46
CA THR A 27 29.73 -42.41 45.08
C THR A 27 28.20 -42.50 45.02
N LYS A 28 27.53 -41.37 45.31
CA LYS A 28 26.06 -41.24 45.16
C LYS A 28 25.69 -40.26 44.04
N PRO A 29 24.51 -40.37 43.41
CA PRO A 29 24.08 -39.41 42.39
C PRO A 29 23.93 -37.99 42.93
N ASN A 30 24.36 -36.98 42.16
CA ASN A 30 24.16 -35.57 42.50
C ASN A 30 22.79 -35.08 42.00
N VAL A 31 21.74 -35.26 42.81
CA VAL A 31 20.36 -34.94 42.45
C VAL A 31 19.78 -33.82 43.32
N VAL A 32 18.93 -32.97 42.76
CA VAL A 32 18.36 -31.76 43.44
C VAL A 32 17.58 -32.05 44.72
N THR A 33 17.15 -33.29 44.93
CA THR A 33 16.44 -33.74 46.14
C THR A 33 17.38 -34.17 47.26
N ASP A 34 18.68 -34.28 46.99
CA ASP A 34 19.69 -34.66 47.99
C ASP A 34 20.09 -33.42 48.81
N PRO A 35 20.13 -33.50 50.16
CA PRO A 35 20.61 -32.42 51.01
C PRO A 35 22.03 -31.91 50.66
N ASP A 36 22.87 -32.77 50.11
CA ASP A 36 24.26 -32.47 49.72
C ASP A 36 24.40 -32.08 48.24
N TYR A 37 23.28 -31.77 47.57
CA TYR A 37 23.27 -31.40 46.16
C TYR A 37 24.23 -30.25 45.85
N ILE A 38 25.12 -30.47 44.88
CA ILE A 38 26.00 -29.44 44.35
C ILE A 38 25.38 -28.91 43.05
N ALA A 39 24.87 -27.69 43.11
CA ALA A 39 24.35 -26.99 41.95
C ALA A 39 25.44 -26.77 40.89
N PRO A 40 25.08 -26.70 39.59
CA PRO A 40 26.05 -26.40 38.54
C PRO A 40 26.79 -25.09 38.81
N VAL A 41 28.11 -25.12 38.63
CA VAL A 41 28.98 -23.96 38.88
C VAL A 41 29.50 -23.41 37.55
N LEU A 42 29.50 -22.09 37.42
CA LEU A 42 30.07 -21.40 36.26
C LEU A 42 31.60 -21.52 36.29
N ASP A 43 32.16 -22.21 35.30
CA ASP A 43 33.60 -22.44 35.13
C ASP A 43 34.09 -21.71 33.88
N THR A 44 34.57 -20.48 34.05
CA THR A 44 35.02 -19.64 32.93
C THR A 44 36.43 -19.97 32.44
N THR A 45 37.19 -20.81 33.14
CA THR A 45 38.60 -21.08 32.85
C THR A 45 38.79 -22.34 32.03
N THR A 46 38.06 -23.40 32.34
CA THR A 46 38.16 -24.71 31.67
C THR A 46 36.89 -25.09 30.92
N CYS A 47 35.78 -24.39 31.18
CA CYS A 47 34.54 -24.50 30.41
C CYS A 47 34.05 -23.10 29.98
N ALA A 48 34.92 -22.23 29.45
CA ALA A 48 34.51 -20.88 29.09
C ALA A 48 33.24 -20.90 28.20
N PRO A 49 32.19 -20.14 28.56
CA PRO A 49 30.96 -20.14 27.79
C PRO A 49 31.24 -19.67 26.37
N SER A 50 30.73 -20.43 25.41
CA SER A 50 30.78 -20.03 24.00
C SER A 50 30.15 -18.63 23.82
N ILE A 51 30.90 -17.71 23.22
CA ILE A 51 30.37 -16.38 22.88
C ILE A 51 29.24 -16.57 21.88
N ARG A 52 28.10 -15.93 22.14
CA ARG A 52 26.93 -15.92 21.27
C ARG A 52 26.59 -14.49 20.89
N TYR A 53 26.44 -14.28 19.61
CA TYR A 53 26.00 -13.02 19.03
C TYR A 53 24.58 -13.21 18.54
N TYR A 54 23.69 -12.32 18.98
CA TYR A 54 22.28 -12.35 18.64
C TYR A 54 22.00 -11.32 17.57
N SER A 55 21.21 -11.69 16.56
CA SER A 55 20.80 -10.75 15.52
C SER A 55 20.03 -9.58 16.12
N VAL A 56 20.23 -8.39 15.55
CA VAL A 56 19.31 -7.26 15.79
C VAL A 56 18.08 -7.41 14.92
N GLU A 57 17.04 -6.63 15.20
CA GLU A 57 15.86 -6.60 14.34
C GLU A 57 16.22 -6.17 12.91
N LYS A 58 15.73 -6.92 11.93
CA LYS A 58 15.89 -6.64 10.50
C LYS A 58 14.54 -6.68 9.81
N ARG A 59 14.37 -5.89 8.76
CA ARG A 59 13.13 -5.80 7.99
C ARG A 59 13.44 -5.81 6.51
N LEU A 60 12.61 -6.52 5.75
CA LEU A 60 12.65 -6.49 4.29
C LEU A 60 11.21 -6.41 3.77
N SER A 61 10.99 -5.57 2.77
CA SER A 61 9.70 -5.41 2.14
C SER A 61 9.70 -5.98 0.73
N ALA A 62 8.61 -6.62 0.34
CA ALA A 62 8.38 -7.03 -1.05
C ALA A 62 6.94 -6.71 -1.46
N LYS A 63 6.73 -6.53 -2.76
CA LYS A 63 5.40 -6.45 -3.34
C LYS A 63 4.88 -7.84 -3.62
N LYS A 64 3.58 -8.07 -3.36
CA LYS A 64 2.90 -9.25 -3.87
C LYS A 64 3.03 -9.31 -5.40
N ASN A 65 3.42 -10.45 -5.95
CA ASN A 65 3.74 -10.59 -7.38
C ASN A 65 2.91 -11.65 -8.11
N ASN A 66 2.00 -12.32 -7.40
CA ASN A 66 1.06 -13.30 -7.95
C ASN A 66 -0.34 -12.72 -8.15
N CYS A 67 -0.44 -11.41 -8.44
CA CYS A 67 -1.71 -10.78 -8.81
C CYS A 67 -2.08 -11.08 -10.27
N GLY A 68 -3.38 -11.17 -10.54
CA GLY A 68 -3.89 -11.29 -11.91
C GLY A 68 -3.60 -10.05 -12.75
N SER A 69 -3.76 -10.17 -14.07
CA SER A 69 -3.57 -9.04 -14.99
C SER A 69 -4.45 -7.84 -14.59
N GLY A 70 -3.88 -6.64 -14.57
CA GLY A 70 -4.58 -5.41 -14.16
C GLY A 70 -4.56 -5.11 -12.64
N TYR A 71 -3.83 -5.91 -11.84
CA TYR A 71 -3.64 -5.65 -10.40
C TYR A 71 -2.15 -5.52 -10.03
N SER A 72 -1.84 -4.58 -9.13
CA SER A 72 -0.55 -4.43 -8.46
C SER A 72 -0.63 -5.04 -7.07
N GLY A 73 0.40 -5.74 -6.63
CA GLY A 73 0.49 -6.15 -5.24
C GLY A 73 0.82 -5.01 -4.30
N SER A 74 0.18 -4.98 -3.14
CA SER A 74 0.62 -4.10 -2.04
C SER A 74 1.99 -4.52 -1.53
N THR A 75 2.70 -3.56 -0.93
CA THR A 75 4.00 -3.78 -0.29
C THR A 75 3.77 -4.32 1.12
N VAL A 76 4.33 -5.49 1.41
CA VAL A 76 4.29 -6.10 2.74
C VAL A 76 5.70 -6.17 3.31
N THR A 77 5.84 -5.88 4.60
CA THR A 77 7.12 -5.94 5.32
C THR A 77 7.18 -7.20 6.16
N LEU A 78 8.21 -8.02 5.92
CA LEU A 78 8.58 -9.14 6.78
C LEU A 78 9.63 -8.67 7.79
N THR A 79 9.47 -9.07 9.04
CA THR A 79 10.37 -8.71 10.15
C THR A 79 11.05 -9.95 10.71
N ALA A 80 12.38 -9.90 10.77
CA ALA A 80 13.18 -10.79 11.60
C ALA A 80 13.37 -10.09 12.96
N LEU A 81 12.80 -10.67 14.01
CA LEU A 81 12.84 -10.09 15.36
C LEU A 81 14.27 -10.15 15.93
N ALA A 82 14.57 -9.24 16.87
CA ALA A 82 15.81 -9.32 17.62
C ALA A 82 15.95 -10.68 18.33
N ASN A 83 17.17 -11.20 18.40
CA ASN A 83 17.51 -12.50 18.99
C ASN A 83 16.92 -13.73 18.29
N GLN A 84 16.29 -13.58 17.12
CA GLN A 84 15.75 -14.70 16.35
C GLN A 84 16.86 -15.58 15.74
N PHE A 85 18.00 -14.99 15.39
CA PHE A 85 19.17 -15.69 14.86
C PHE A 85 20.36 -15.56 15.81
N VAL A 86 21.12 -16.64 15.93
CA VAL A 86 22.28 -16.73 16.83
C VAL A 86 23.49 -17.25 16.08
N SER A 87 24.63 -16.59 16.26
CA SER A 87 25.92 -17.00 15.71
C SER A 87 26.96 -17.10 16.81
N THR A 88 27.89 -18.03 16.66
CA THR A 88 29.11 -18.12 17.49
C THR A 88 30.30 -17.40 16.86
N ILE A 89 30.13 -16.79 15.68
CA ILE A 89 31.19 -16.15 14.92
C ILE A 89 31.23 -14.65 15.21
N SER A 90 30.13 -13.93 14.91
CA SER A 90 30.03 -12.49 15.13
C SER A 90 28.59 -12.01 15.04
N LEU A 91 28.34 -10.76 15.47
CA LEU A 91 27.07 -10.07 15.23
C LEU A 91 26.78 -9.90 13.73
N ALA A 92 27.82 -9.66 12.92
CA ALA A 92 27.68 -9.53 11.47
C ALA A 92 27.17 -10.83 10.85
N ASP A 93 27.67 -11.99 11.31
CA ASP A 93 27.22 -13.30 10.85
C ASP A 93 25.77 -13.60 11.28
N ALA A 94 25.41 -13.32 12.54
CA ALA A 94 24.02 -13.47 13.00
C ALA A 94 23.04 -12.60 12.19
N ASN A 95 23.45 -11.37 11.86
CA ASN A 95 22.67 -10.48 11.01
C ASN A 95 22.62 -10.94 9.55
N ALA A 96 23.71 -11.50 9.01
CA ALA A 96 23.73 -12.07 7.66
C ALA A 96 22.76 -13.26 7.54
N GLN A 97 22.63 -14.08 8.58
CA GLN A 97 21.62 -15.15 8.63
C GLN A 97 20.19 -14.58 8.63
N ALA A 98 19.94 -13.51 9.38
CA ALA A 98 18.64 -12.83 9.40
C ALA A 98 18.29 -12.22 8.02
N ASP A 99 19.27 -11.57 7.38
CA ASP A 99 19.11 -10.97 6.05
C ASP A 99 18.89 -12.06 4.97
N ALA A 100 19.59 -13.20 5.05
CA ALA A 100 19.38 -14.34 4.16
C ALA A 100 17.99 -14.96 4.33
N TRP A 101 17.51 -15.11 5.58
CA TRP A 101 16.15 -15.58 5.83
C TRP A 101 15.11 -14.62 5.28
N LEU A 102 15.27 -13.31 5.50
CA LEU A 102 14.37 -12.31 4.93
C LEU A 102 14.32 -12.40 3.41
N ALA A 103 15.48 -12.45 2.74
CA ALA A 103 15.56 -12.55 1.28
C ALA A 103 14.88 -13.81 0.73
N ALA A 104 15.00 -14.94 1.42
CA ALA A 104 14.39 -16.21 1.01
C ALA A 104 12.85 -16.24 1.21
N ASN A 105 12.32 -15.49 2.18
CA ASN A 105 10.92 -15.64 2.62
C ASN A 105 10.02 -14.45 2.29
N VAL A 106 10.57 -13.25 2.07
CA VAL A 106 9.79 -12.01 1.94
C VAL A 106 8.78 -12.09 0.78
N GLN A 107 9.11 -12.72 -0.34
CA GLN A 107 8.20 -12.80 -1.48
C GLN A 107 7.00 -13.74 -1.23
N SER A 108 7.25 -14.90 -0.63
CA SER A 108 6.18 -15.84 -0.24
C SER A 108 5.26 -15.19 0.79
N HIS A 109 5.84 -14.51 1.78
CA HIS A 109 5.08 -13.75 2.77
C HIS A 109 4.23 -12.65 2.14
N ALA A 110 4.80 -11.84 1.23
CA ALA A 110 4.04 -10.82 0.50
C ALA A 110 2.91 -11.43 -0.34
N ASN A 111 3.13 -12.61 -0.92
CA ASN A 111 2.10 -13.31 -1.69
C ASN A 111 0.95 -13.86 -0.82
N ILE A 112 1.18 -14.17 0.46
CA ILE A 112 0.15 -14.65 1.38
C ILE A 112 -0.58 -13.48 2.06
N ALA A 113 0.16 -12.51 2.57
CA ALA A 113 -0.37 -11.43 3.41
C ALA A 113 -0.75 -10.17 2.61
N GLY A 114 -0.26 -10.02 1.38
CA GLY A 114 -0.52 -8.85 0.54
C GLY A 114 -1.90 -8.89 -0.11
N THR A 115 -2.40 -7.71 -0.41
CA THR A 115 -3.60 -7.45 -1.21
C THR A 115 -3.23 -7.21 -2.67
N CYS A 116 -4.11 -7.59 -3.59
CA CYS A 116 -4.04 -7.14 -4.98
C CYS A 116 -4.91 -5.90 -5.09
N GLU A 117 -4.25 -4.76 -5.27
CA GLU A 117 -4.91 -3.50 -5.55
C GLU A 117 -4.93 -3.31 -7.06
N VAL A 118 -5.92 -2.61 -7.59
CA VAL A 118 -5.95 -2.31 -9.02
C VAL A 118 -4.63 -1.62 -9.36
N THR A 119 -3.86 -2.14 -10.31
CA THR A 119 -2.68 -1.40 -10.76
C THR A 119 -3.25 -0.11 -11.32
N PRO A 120 -2.84 1.07 -10.84
CA PRO A 120 -2.83 2.21 -11.73
C PRO A 120 -1.80 1.79 -12.78
N THR A 121 -2.27 1.12 -13.83
CA THR A 121 -1.46 0.74 -14.97
C THR A 121 -0.73 2.01 -15.37
N GLY A 122 0.59 1.96 -15.28
CA GLY A 122 1.48 3.07 -15.62
C GLY A 122 1.36 3.45 -17.09
N GLY A 123 0.27 4.13 -17.42
CA GLY A 123 0.18 5.14 -18.44
C GLY A 123 -0.06 6.45 -17.70
N GLY A 124 0.94 7.32 -17.67
CA GLY A 124 0.74 8.69 -17.22
C GLY A 124 -0.38 9.34 -18.04
N GLY A 125 -1.38 9.87 -17.34
CA GLY A 125 -2.53 10.54 -17.92
C GLY A 125 -3.77 10.22 -17.11
N GLY A 126 -4.32 11.21 -16.42
CA GLY A 126 -5.60 11.10 -15.71
C GLY A 126 -6.65 10.44 -16.56
N GLY A 127 -7.52 9.62 -15.96
CA GLY A 127 -8.52 8.94 -16.77
C GLY A 127 -9.30 9.91 -17.64
N CYS A 128 -9.69 9.44 -18.82
CA CYS A 128 -10.03 10.32 -19.93
C CYS A 128 -11.42 10.01 -20.44
N PHE A 129 -12.18 11.05 -20.78
CA PHE A 129 -13.45 10.90 -21.47
C PHE A 129 -13.25 10.65 -22.96
N VAL A 130 -14.23 9.97 -23.56
CA VAL A 130 -14.27 9.67 -25.00
C VAL A 130 -14.65 10.89 -25.83
N GLU A 131 -14.25 10.87 -27.10
CA GLU A 131 -14.74 11.77 -28.16
C GLU A 131 -16.27 11.91 -28.13
N GLY A 132 -16.77 13.12 -28.34
CA GLY A 132 -18.19 13.47 -28.27
C GLY A 132 -18.71 13.83 -26.87
N THR A 133 -17.90 13.68 -25.82
CA THR A 133 -18.29 14.11 -24.46
C THR A 133 -18.48 15.62 -24.42
N LEU A 134 -19.63 16.09 -23.92
CA LEU A 134 -19.95 17.52 -23.84
C LEU A 134 -19.36 18.15 -22.57
N ILE A 135 -18.49 19.12 -22.74
CA ILE A 135 -17.84 19.86 -21.65
C ILE A 135 -18.50 21.22 -21.49
N THR A 136 -18.82 21.59 -20.26
CA THR A 136 -19.54 22.84 -19.97
C THR A 136 -18.56 24.02 -19.82
N LEU A 137 -18.86 25.11 -20.54
CA LEU A 137 -18.14 26.37 -20.50
C LEU A 137 -18.73 27.32 -19.43
N PRO A 138 -18.01 28.38 -19.03
CA PRO A 138 -18.47 29.32 -17.99
C PRO A 138 -19.80 30.03 -18.28
N ASP A 139 -20.16 30.20 -19.55
CA ASP A 139 -21.41 30.81 -19.98
C ASP A 139 -22.60 29.81 -20.01
N GLY A 140 -22.35 28.56 -19.61
CA GLY A 140 -23.34 27.47 -19.62
C GLY A 140 -23.48 26.77 -20.98
N THR A 141 -22.83 27.26 -22.03
CA THR A 141 -22.77 26.55 -23.31
C THR A 141 -21.89 25.30 -23.18
N ARG A 142 -21.97 24.42 -24.19
CA ARG A 142 -21.23 23.16 -24.20
C ARG A 142 -20.49 23.00 -25.51
N LYS A 143 -19.29 22.43 -25.43
CA LYS A 143 -18.50 21.98 -26.58
C LYS A 143 -18.16 20.51 -26.46
N THR A 144 -17.93 19.85 -27.58
CA THR A 144 -17.38 18.49 -27.53
C THR A 144 -15.92 18.54 -27.06
N ILE A 145 -15.48 17.50 -26.36
CA ILE A 145 -14.15 17.46 -25.74
C ILE A 145 -13.01 17.57 -26.78
N GLU A 146 -13.24 17.10 -28.00
CA GLU A 146 -12.30 17.16 -29.12
C GLU A 146 -12.15 18.55 -29.75
N GLU A 147 -13.10 19.45 -29.53
CA GLU A 147 -13.08 20.84 -30.02
C GLU A 147 -12.37 21.79 -29.04
N LEU A 148 -12.05 21.32 -27.84
CA LEU A 148 -11.42 22.14 -26.80
C LEU A 148 -9.96 22.43 -27.13
N THR A 149 -9.51 23.61 -26.72
CA THR A 149 -8.13 24.09 -26.95
C THR A 149 -7.42 24.49 -25.65
N ILE A 150 -6.09 24.52 -25.67
CA ILE A 150 -5.30 25.01 -24.54
C ILE A 150 -5.66 26.48 -24.25
N ASN A 151 -5.68 26.85 -22.97
CA ASN A 151 -6.13 28.13 -22.40
C ASN A 151 -7.64 28.40 -22.48
N GLU A 152 -8.43 27.49 -23.05
CA GLU A 152 -9.88 27.60 -23.00
C GLU A 152 -10.38 27.43 -21.57
N LEU A 153 -11.35 28.25 -21.18
CA LEU A 153 -11.89 28.29 -19.84
C LEU A 153 -13.05 27.31 -19.72
N LEU A 154 -13.01 26.47 -18.69
CA LEU A 154 -14.09 25.54 -18.37
C LEU A 154 -14.83 25.98 -17.10
N LEU A 155 -16.11 25.63 -17.02
CA LEU A 155 -16.83 25.67 -15.76
C LEU A 155 -16.32 24.56 -14.84
N SER A 156 -15.85 24.96 -13.67
CA SER A 156 -15.24 24.10 -12.65
C SER A 156 -15.96 24.26 -11.31
N ALA A 157 -15.62 23.41 -10.34
CA ALA A 157 -16.19 23.46 -9.00
C ALA A 157 -15.15 23.17 -7.92
N GLU A 158 -14.88 24.14 -7.05
CA GLU A 158 -14.06 23.93 -5.87
C GLU A 158 -14.91 23.25 -4.79
N ILE A 159 -14.51 22.06 -4.34
CA ILE A 159 -15.18 21.36 -3.24
C ILE A 159 -14.56 21.83 -1.93
N GLU A 160 -15.33 22.47 -1.06
CA GLU A 160 -14.81 23.24 0.09
C GLU A 160 -13.94 22.44 1.06
N THR A 161 -14.27 21.16 1.26
CA THR A 161 -13.54 20.27 2.18
C THR A 161 -12.43 19.48 1.49
N LEU A 162 -12.29 19.62 0.17
CA LEU A 162 -11.27 18.95 -0.61
C LEU A 162 -10.05 19.86 -0.71
N LYS A 163 -8.97 19.47 -0.04
CA LYS A 163 -7.68 20.10 -0.29
C LYS A 163 -7.22 19.71 -1.69
N ASP A 164 -7.18 20.68 -2.59
CA ASP A 164 -6.70 20.45 -3.95
C ASP A 164 -5.24 19.95 -3.91
N THR A 165 -5.05 18.71 -4.35
CA THR A 165 -3.77 17.97 -4.23
C THR A 165 -3.54 17.14 -5.48
N ASN A 166 -2.28 17.10 -5.91
CA ASN A 166 -1.87 16.35 -7.10
C ASN A 166 -1.66 14.85 -6.77
N ILE A 167 -1.89 14.46 -5.52
CA ILE A 167 -1.59 13.13 -5.02
C ILE A 167 -2.89 12.32 -5.04
N ALA A 168 -3.02 11.41 -6.02
CA ALA A 168 -4.18 10.52 -6.12
C ALA A 168 -4.46 9.76 -4.81
N ASN A 169 -3.41 9.35 -4.07
CA ASN A 169 -3.53 8.70 -2.76
C ASN A 169 -4.14 9.59 -1.66
N GLU A 170 -4.07 10.91 -1.78
CA GLU A 170 -4.76 11.83 -0.87
C GLU A 170 -6.21 12.06 -1.30
N LEU A 171 -6.47 12.15 -2.61
CA LEU A 171 -7.81 12.17 -3.18
C LEU A 171 -8.63 10.92 -2.83
N TYR A 172 -8.01 9.73 -2.87
CA TYR A 172 -8.66 8.46 -2.47
C TYR A 172 -9.03 8.40 -0.97
N LYS A 173 -8.34 9.18 -0.12
CA LYS A 173 -8.63 9.25 1.32
C LYS A 173 -9.70 10.27 1.64
N TRP A 174 -9.95 11.20 0.73
CA TRP A 174 -10.97 12.22 0.93
C TRP A 174 -12.37 11.59 0.84
N SER A 175 -13.21 11.94 1.81
CA SER A 175 -14.64 11.67 1.77
C SER A 175 -15.38 12.70 2.59
N CYS A 176 -16.63 12.97 2.24
CA CYS A 176 -17.51 13.82 3.04
C CYS A 176 -18.96 13.31 3.02
N GLU A 177 -19.71 13.62 4.08
CA GLU A 177 -21.15 13.32 4.16
C GLU A 177 -21.99 14.35 3.39
N CYS A 178 -21.59 15.62 3.47
CA CYS A 178 -22.20 16.72 2.71
C CYS A 178 -21.22 17.24 1.66
N LEU A 179 -21.66 17.24 0.39
CA LEU A 179 -20.93 17.87 -0.69
C LEU A 179 -21.32 19.34 -0.76
N SER A 180 -20.36 20.22 -0.49
CA SER A 180 -20.47 21.67 -0.68
C SER A 180 -19.44 22.09 -1.72
N GLU A 181 -19.87 22.85 -2.72
CA GLU A 181 -19.00 23.31 -3.80
C GLU A 181 -19.29 24.75 -4.20
N ASN A 182 -18.24 25.42 -4.65
CA ASN A 182 -18.29 26.75 -5.22
C ASN A 182 -17.95 26.70 -6.71
N ARG A 183 -18.82 27.28 -7.54
CA ARG A 183 -18.63 27.39 -8.98
C ARG A 183 -17.50 28.36 -9.28
N ILE A 184 -16.56 27.89 -10.09
CA ILE A 184 -15.32 28.60 -10.44
C ILE A 184 -15.01 28.36 -11.91
N ILE A 185 -13.94 28.95 -12.39
CA ILE A 185 -13.46 28.79 -13.76
C ILE A 185 -12.02 28.31 -13.72
N SER A 186 -11.67 27.32 -14.54
CA SER A 186 -10.28 26.88 -14.69
C SER A 186 -9.89 26.74 -16.17
N PRO A 187 -8.75 27.31 -16.60
CA PRO A 187 -8.20 27.09 -17.94
C PRO A 187 -7.66 25.69 -18.14
N ILE A 188 -7.79 25.19 -19.37
CA ILE A 188 -7.08 24.01 -19.87
C ILE A 188 -5.60 24.33 -20.01
N THR A 189 -4.75 23.59 -19.30
CA THR A 189 -3.28 23.71 -19.38
C THR A 189 -2.65 22.65 -20.27
N LYS A 190 -3.34 21.51 -20.43
CA LYS A 190 -2.93 20.43 -21.32
C LYS A 190 -4.19 19.74 -21.85
N ILE A 191 -4.20 19.40 -23.13
CA ILE A 191 -5.17 18.50 -23.72
C ILE A 191 -4.49 17.72 -24.84
N THR A 192 -4.70 16.41 -24.88
CA THR A 192 -4.09 15.53 -25.89
C THR A 192 -5.09 14.50 -26.39
N LYS A 193 -5.01 14.10 -27.65
CA LYS A 193 -5.78 12.97 -28.18
C LYS A 193 -4.99 11.69 -27.98
N GLN A 194 -5.64 10.68 -27.41
CA GLN A 194 -5.09 9.33 -27.23
C GLN A 194 -6.13 8.28 -27.64
N VAL A 195 -5.74 7.01 -27.64
CA VAL A 195 -6.63 5.88 -27.91
C VAL A 195 -6.62 4.95 -26.71
N ALA A 196 -7.81 4.57 -26.24
CA ALA A 196 -7.99 3.56 -25.22
C ALA A 196 -8.63 2.30 -25.82
N ASP A 197 -8.13 1.13 -25.44
CA ASP A 197 -8.69 -0.16 -25.86
C ASP A 197 -9.82 -0.63 -24.93
N LYS A 198 -10.09 0.09 -23.84
CA LYS A 198 -11.16 -0.22 -22.89
C LYS A 198 -11.72 1.04 -22.25
N THR A 199 -13.05 1.14 -22.22
CA THR A 199 -13.81 2.20 -21.54
C THR A 199 -14.93 1.61 -20.70
N ILE A 200 -15.44 2.39 -19.75
CA ILE A 200 -16.61 2.07 -18.93
C ILE A 200 -17.72 3.04 -19.30
N ILE A 201 -18.88 2.49 -19.63
CA ILE A 201 -20.10 3.23 -19.97
C ILE A 201 -21.03 3.18 -18.77
N VAL A 202 -21.45 4.35 -18.30
CA VAL A 202 -22.37 4.52 -17.17
C VAL A 202 -23.68 5.11 -17.69
N ASN A 203 -24.81 4.58 -17.23
CA ASN A 203 -26.16 5.05 -17.56
C ASN A 203 -26.38 5.21 -19.08
N ASN A 204 -26.06 4.15 -19.83
CA ASN A 204 -26.27 4.07 -21.28
C ASN A 204 -25.61 5.20 -22.08
N GLY A 205 -24.42 5.65 -21.65
CA GLY A 205 -23.64 6.67 -22.36
C GLY A 205 -23.71 8.06 -21.74
N LEU A 206 -24.41 8.21 -20.60
CA LEU A 206 -24.35 9.46 -19.83
C LEU A 206 -22.89 9.84 -19.50
N LEU A 207 -22.09 8.86 -19.10
CA LEU A 207 -20.64 8.99 -19.02
C LEU A 207 -19.97 7.81 -19.70
N GLU A 208 -18.88 8.09 -20.40
CA GLU A 208 -17.98 7.06 -20.89
C GLU A 208 -16.53 7.54 -20.79
N ALA A 209 -15.73 6.82 -20.01
CA ALA A 209 -14.33 7.16 -19.79
C ALA A 209 -13.47 5.91 -19.58
N THR A 210 -12.16 6.08 -19.46
CA THR A 210 -11.27 4.98 -19.09
C THR A 210 -11.60 4.44 -17.69
N PRO A 211 -11.35 3.14 -17.40
CA PRO A 211 -11.62 2.54 -16.09
C PRO A 211 -10.94 3.26 -14.91
N THR A 212 -9.83 3.94 -15.17
CA THR A 212 -9.03 4.67 -14.18
C THR A 212 -9.50 6.10 -13.93
N HIS A 213 -10.53 6.59 -14.63
CA HIS A 213 -11.05 7.94 -14.46
C HIS A 213 -11.66 8.12 -13.07
N LEU A 214 -11.22 9.14 -12.33
CA LEU A 214 -11.72 9.41 -10.99
C LEU A 214 -13.01 10.21 -11.05
N GLN A 215 -14.11 9.53 -10.77
CA GLN A 215 -15.43 10.12 -10.77
C GLN A 215 -15.85 10.42 -9.33
N LEU A 216 -16.43 11.61 -9.12
CA LEU A 216 -17.09 11.94 -7.87
C LEU A 216 -18.37 11.11 -7.74
N ILE A 217 -18.44 10.30 -6.68
CA ILE A 217 -19.52 9.35 -6.44
C ILE A 217 -19.98 9.44 -4.99
N GLN A 218 -21.29 9.44 -4.78
CA GLN A 218 -21.87 9.14 -3.47
C GLN A 218 -22.20 7.65 -3.37
N ARG A 219 -21.63 6.99 -2.37
CA ARG A 219 -21.89 5.58 -2.03
C ARG A 219 -22.06 5.45 -0.53
N ASN A 220 -23.16 4.84 -0.09
CA ASN A 220 -23.50 4.67 1.33
C ASN A 220 -23.55 5.99 2.12
N GLY A 221 -24.06 7.06 1.51
CA GLY A 221 -24.18 8.39 2.14
C GLY A 221 -22.91 9.24 2.11
N TYR A 222 -21.78 8.71 1.63
CA TYR A 222 -20.51 9.44 1.56
C TYR A 222 -20.11 9.74 0.11
N TRP A 223 -19.78 11.00 -0.17
CA TRP A 223 -19.11 11.46 -1.38
C TRP A 223 -17.62 11.14 -1.34
N ARG A 224 -17.07 10.64 -2.44
CA ARG A 224 -15.66 10.27 -2.60
C ARG A 224 -15.31 10.13 -4.08
N PHE A 225 -14.03 10.12 -4.40
CA PHE A 225 -13.56 9.79 -5.74
C PHE A 225 -13.37 8.27 -5.89
N ILE A 226 -14.05 7.69 -6.87
CA ILE A 226 -13.97 6.26 -7.19
C ILE A 226 -13.54 6.14 -8.66
N PRO A 227 -12.61 5.22 -9.00
CA PRO A 227 -12.32 4.89 -10.38
C PRO A 227 -13.60 4.46 -11.11
N LEU A 228 -13.79 4.89 -12.35
CA LEU A 228 -15.00 4.58 -13.12
C LEU A 228 -15.22 3.07 -13.26
N GLY A 229 -14.15 2.28 -13.30
CA GLY A 229 -14.18 0.81 -13.31
C GLY A 229 -14.70 0.15 -12.03
N ASP A 230 -14.73 0.88 -10.92
CA ASP A 230 -15.19 0.39 -9.60
C ASP A 230 -16.57 0.94 -9.21
N ILE A 231 -17.21 1.73 -10.09
CA ILE A 231 -18.58 2.20 -9.92
C ILE A 231 -19.54 1.01 -9.98
N ALA A 232 -20.54 1.04 -9.11
CA ALA A 232 -21.58 0.03 -9.01
C ALA A 232 -22.97 0.63 -9.26
N VAL A 233 -23.90 -0.21 -9.72
CA VAL A 233 -25.32 0.15 -9.76
C VAL A 233 -25.80 0.51 -8.35
N GLY A 234 -26.53 1.62 -8.24
CA GLY A 234 -26.97 2.19 -6.97
C GLY A 234 -26.06 3.30 -6.43
N ASP A 235 -24.88 3.51 -7.02
CA ASP A 235 -24.09 4.72 -6.77
C ASP A 235 -24.81 5.97 -7.29
N ASN A 236 -24.39 7.13 -6.80
CA ASN A 236 -25.02 8.40 -7.11
C ASN A 236 -23.99 9.38 -7.72
N LEU A 237 -24.37 10.02 -8.83
CA LEU A 237 -23.64 11.06 -9.54
C LEU A 237 -24.16 12.44 -9.14
N TYR A 238 -23.29 13.46 -9.17
CA TYR A 238 -23.65 14.85 -8.87
C TYR A 238 -23.73 15.68 -10.15
N THR A 239 -24.84 16.37 -10.38
CA THR A 239 -25.06 17.17 -11.60
C THR A 239 -24.64 18.63 -11.44
N ILE A 240 -24.56 19.32 -12.57
CA ILE A 240 -24.39 20.77 -12.65
C ILE A 240 -25.54 21.54 -11.99
N ASP A 241 -26.72 20.96 -11.93
CA ASP A 241 -27.89 21.56 -11.28
C ASP A 241 -27.97 21.21 -9.79
N ARG A 242 -26.92 20.57 -9.24
CA ARG A 242 -26.81 20.10 -7.86
C ARG A 242 -27.82 19.01 -7.50
N GLU A 243 -28.25 18.26 -8.51
CA GLU A 243 -29.12 17.12 -8.37
C GLU A 243 -28.32 15.82 -8.27
N ILE A 244 -28.99 14.76 -7.81
CA ILE A 244 -28.42 13.42 -7.72
C ILE A 244 -29.03 12.55 -8.80
N ILE A 245 -28.17 11.94 -9.61
CA ILE A 245 -28.57 10.90 -10.58
C ILE A 245 -28.03 9.56 -10.11
N THR A 246 -28.91 8.58 -9.95
CA THR A 246 -28.50 7.22 -9.60
C THR A 246 -27.94 6.48 -10.81
N VAL A 247 -26.88 5.71 -10.59
CA VAL A 247 -26.29 4.78 -11.54
C VAL A 247 -27.19 3.54 -11.64
N THR A 248 -27.74 3.33 -12.82
CA THR A 248 -28.65 2.23 -13.16
C THR A 248 -27.98 1.17 -14.04
N THR A 249 -27.00 1.58 -14.87
CA THR A 249 -26.25 0.67 -15.73
C THR A 249 -24.76 1.00 -15.71
N VAL A 250 -23.93 -0.04 -15.70
CA VAL A 250 -22.47 0.04 -15.86
C VAL A 250 -22.05 -1.09 -16.78
N THR A 251 -21.43 -0.77 -17.91
CA THR A 251 -20.95 -1.76 -18.88
C THR A 251 -19.53 -1.43 -19.32
N ALA A 252 -18.77 -2.44 -19.71
CA ALA A 252 -17.45 -2.24 -20.30
C ALA A 252 -17.56 -2.26 -21.83
N ASN A 253 -16.87 -1.34 -22.49
CA ASN A 253 -16.62 -1.38 -23.92
C ASN A 253 -15.15 -1.78 -24.13
N LEU A 254 -14.92 -2.74 -25.03
CA LEU A 254 -13.59 -3.26 -25.38
C LEU A 254 -13.17 -2.86 -26.81
N GLU A 255 -13.98 -2.05 -27.47
CA GLU A 255 -13.61 -1.44 -28.75
C GLU A 255 -12.73 -0.22 -28.52
N LYS A 256 -11.86 0.07 -29.50
CA LYS A 256 -10.98 1.24 -29.46
C LYS A 256 -11.78 2.52 -29.47
N ARG A 257 -11.49 3.42 -28.53
CA ARG A 257 -12.10 4.75 -28.45
C ARG A 257 -11.04 5.84 -28.44
N ASN A 258 -11.30 6.90 -29.18
CA ASN A 258 -10.56 8.15 -29.03
C ASN A 258 -10.92 8.75 -27.67
N ILE A 259 -9.90 9.12 -26.90
CA ILE A 259 -10.03 9.72 -25.58
C ILE A 259 -9.20 10.99 -25.49
N TYR A 260 -9.61 11.89 -24.60
CA TYR A 260 -9.02 13.22 -24.47
C TYR A 260 -8.59 13.50 -23.02
N PRO A 261 -7.41 13.00 -22.60
CA PRO A 261 -6.79 13.44 -21.35
C PRO A 261 -6.59 14.96 -21.36
N MET A 262 -6.99 15.61 -20.27
CA MET A 262 -6.82 17.05 -20.07
C MET A 262 -6.34 17.39 -18.66
N THR A 263 -5.72 18.54 -18.49
CA THR A 263 -5.32 19.08 -17.19
C THR A 263 -5.85 20.50 -17.08
N LEU A 264 -6.46 20.83 -15.94
CA LEU A 264 -6.93 22.17 -15.59
C LEU A 264 -6.02 22.77 -14.51
N ASN A 265 -6.03 24.09 -14.30
CA ASN A 265 -5.30 24.75 -13.19
C ASN A 265 -5.99 26.08 -12.88
N PRO A 266 -6.25 26.47 -11.62
CA PRO A 266 -5.82 25.82 -10.38
C PRO A 266 -6.57 24.54 -10.04
N PHE A 267 -7.86 24.45 -10.38
CA PHE A 267 -8.72 23.35 -9.93
C PHE A 267 -8.93 22.31 -11.02
N HIS A 268 -8.99 21.05 -10.62
CA HIS A 268 -9.01 19.93 -11.56
C HIS A 268 -10.39 19.31 -11.79
N THR A 269 -11.44 19.96 -11.30
CA THR A 269 -12.82 19.54 -11.50
C THR A 269 -13.47 20.29 -12.66
N TYR A 270 -14.43 19.63 -13.31
CA TYR A 270 -15.19 20.20 -14.42
C TYR A 270 -16.47 19.40 -14.64
N PHE A 271 -17.32 19.86 -15.57
CA PHE A 271 -18.58 19.22 -15.91
C PHE A 271 -18.53 18.52 -17.26
N ALA A 272 -18.58 17.20 -17.24
CA ALA A 272 -18.67 16.34 -18.42
C ALA A 272 -20.08 15.76 -18.53
N ASN A 273 -20.76 16.01 -19.65
CA ASN A 273 -22.18 15.73 -19.85
C ASN A 273 -23.07 16.26 -18.71
N GLY A 274 -22.67 17.38 -18.09
CA GLY A 274 -23.37 17.97 -16.95
C GLY A 274 -23.14 17.26 -15.62
N ILE A 275 -22.23 16.28 -15.54
CA ILE A 275 -21.84 15.60 -14.31
C ILE A 275 -20.51 16.15 -13.81
N LEU A 276 -20.45 16.47 -12.51
CA LEU A 276 -19.21 16.92 -11.87
C LEU A 276 -18.22 15.77 -11.82
N THR A 277 -17.04 16.01 -12.38
CA THR A 277 -15.96 15.03 -12.40
C THR A 277 -14.62 15.68 -12.07
N HIS A 278 -13.58 14.87 -11.95
CA HIS A 278 -12.22 15.28 -11.61
C HIS A 278 -11.22 14.72 -12.62
N ASN A 279 -10.28 15.56 -13.04
CA ASN A 279 -9.11 15.12 -13.80
C ASN A 279 -7.87 15.02 -12.93
N TYR A 280 -6.99 14.09 -13.26
CA TYR A 280 -5.68 14.01 -12.60
C TYR A 280 -4.82 15.21 -12.99
N LYS A 281 -4.04 15.70 -12.03
CA LYS A 281 -2.90 16.57 -12.29
C LYS A 281 -1.67 15.72 -12.54
N GLU A 282 -1.13 15.75 -13.77
CA GLU A 282 0.25 15.31 -13.96
C GLU A 282 1.15 16.12 -13.02
N ALA A 283 1.95 15.43 -12.20
CA ALA A 283 3.01 16.08 -11.47
C ALA A 283 3.89 16.80 -12.48
N ASN A 284 4.12 18.10 -12.28
CA ASN A 284 5.15 18.82 -13.04
C ASN A 284 6.46 18.07 -12.82
N HIS A 285 6.88 17.30 -13.81
CA HIS A 285 8.29 16.99 -13.98
C HIS A 285 8.90 18.29 -14.50
N ASN A 286 9.32 19.16 -13.58
CA ASN A 286 10.38 20.15 -13.72
C ASN A 286 10.54 20.87 -12.38
N ASP A 287 11.57 20.47 -11.63
CA ASP A 287 12.66 21.37 -11.20
C ASP A 287 13.73 20.52 -10.50
N ASN A 288 14.76 20.15 -11.26
CA ASN A 288 16.13 19.90 -10.79
C ASN A 288 17.08 20.36 -11.90
#